data_AF-A0A5Z0FAF6-F1
#
_entry.id   AF-A0A5Z0FAF6-F1
#
_cell.length_a   1.000
_cell.length_b   1.000
_cell.length_c   1.000
_cell.angle_alpha   90.00
_cell.angle_beta   90.00
_cell.angle_gamma   90.00
#
_symmetry.space_group_name_H-M   'P 1'
#
loop_
_entity.id
_entity.type
_entity.pdbx_description
1 polymer ?
#
loop_
_entity_poly.entity_id
_entity_poly.type
_entity_poly.pdbx_seq_one_letter_code
_entity_poly.pdbx_strand_id
1 'polypeptide(L)'
;PNENSSYRIIAVSFNGIKSGSSQVVSSISKALPPQVEHLSASTDGSSKIILTWDAPTYEDFSYYKVYSTSSSFLPFSVLAKTDKNSYEDIVEGAGKSKYYKVTMVDKDGLESPMPKDGVEGKTLGNPLAPSIILAQSTSEGINLEWSDNDTRAVEYEVRRYGGEQNAVFKGIKEKRLKDVKALPGVEYSYEVIAIDSAG
;
A
#
# COMPACT_ATOMS: atom_id res chain seq x y z
N PRO A 1 -17.16 0.91 27.50
CA PRO A 1 -17.67 2.20 26.95
C PRO A 1 -19.19 2.15 26.83
N ASN A 2 -19.90 3.24 27.14
CA ASN A 2 -21.37 3.25 27.27
C ASN A 2 -21.95 2.16 28.21
N GLU A 3 -21.17 1.69 29.18
CA GLU A 3 -21.66 0.76 30.19
C GLU A 3 -22.30 1.54 31.34
N ASN A 4 -23.53 1.17 31.68
CA ASN A 4 -24.26 1.74 32.79
C ASN A 4 -23.93 0.93 34.05
N SER A 5 -23.16 1.52 34.96
CA SER A 5 -22.79 0.88 36.22
C SER A 5 -23.53 1.55 37.38
N SER A 6 -24.18 0.72 38.20
CA SER A 6 -24.86 1.14 39.43
C SER A 6 -24.02 0.77 40.64
N TYR A 7 -23.67 1.75 41.47
CA TYR A 7 -22.88 1.52 42.68
C TYR A 7 -23.71 1.82 43.94
N ARG A 8 -23.50 1.02 44.98
CA ARG A 8 -23.94 1.32 46.35
C ARG A 8 -22.83 0.95 47.31
N ILE A 9 -22.65 1.76 48.36
CA ILE A 9 -21.68 1.49 49.41
C ILE A 9 -22.38 1.04 50.69
N ILE A 10 -21.72 0.18 51.45
CA ILE A 10 -22.16 -0.32 52.75
C ILE A 10 -20.98 -0.12 53.70
N ALA A 11 -21.21 0.54 54.83
CA ALA A 11 -20.21 0.65 55.88
C ALA A 11 -20.22 -0.61 56.76
N VAL A 12 -19.05 -1.04 57.21
CA VAL A 12 -18.91 -2.18 58.14
C VAL A 12 -18.19 -1.68 59.39
N SER A 13 -18.78 -1.93 60.56
CA SER A 13 -18.17 -1.56 61.84
C SER A 13 -17.03 -2.51 62.22
N PHE A 14 -16.22 -2.14 63.23
CA PHE A 14 -15.12 -2.96 63.75
C PHE A 14 -15.58 -4.37 64.20
N ASN A 15 -16.84 -4.50 64.64
CA ASN A 15 -17.44 -5.77 65.05
C ASN A 15 -18.18 -6.49 63.90
N GLY A 16 -17.98 -6.07 62.65
CA GLY A 16 -18.53 -6.74 61.46
C GLY A 16 -20.00 -6.39 61.12
N ILE A 17 -20.61 -5.43 61.81
CA ILE A 17 -22.02 -5.05 61.55
C ILE A 17 -22.08 -4.15 60.31
N LYS A 18 -22.94 -4.52 59.36
CA LYS A 18 -23.14 -3.77 58.10
C LYS A 18 -24.25 -2.71 58.24
N SER A 19 -24.05 -1.53 57.66
CA SER A 19 -25.09 -0.49 57.54
C SER A 19 -26.15 -0.85 56.49
N GLY A 20 -27.21 -0.04 56.40
CA GLY A 20 -28.03 0.02 55.19
C GLY A 20 -27.18 0.46 53.98
N SER A 21 -27.60 0.08 52.77
CA SER A 21 -26.94 0.53 51.53
C SER A 21 -27.16 2.03 51.31
N SER A 22 -26.17 2.72 50.74
CA SER A 22 -26.35 4.07 50.22
C SER A 22 -27.43 4.14 49.13
N GLN A 23 -27.84 5.36 48.76
CA GLN A 23 -28.54 5.57 47.50
C GLN A 23 -27.69 5.04 46.33
N VAL A 24 -28.37 4.48 45.33
CA VAL A 24 -27.73 4.01 44.11
C VAL A 24 -27.35 5.23 43.27
N VAL A 25 -26.08 5.31 42.88
CA VAL A 25 -25.63 6.30 41.90
C VAL A 25 -25.31 5.57 40.60
N SER A 26 -25.80 6.09 39.49
CA SER A 26 -25.51 5.61 38.13
C SER A 26 -24.41 6.44 37.49
N SER A 27 -23.46 5.78 36.84
CA SER A 27 -22.45 6.42 36.00
C SER A 27 -22.49 5.81 34.60
N ILE A 28 -22.40 6.65 33.57
CA ILE A 28 -22.31 6.25 32.16
C ILE A 28 -20.90 6.58 31.68
N SER A 29 -20.18 5.59 31.16
CA SER A 29 -18.88 5.82 30.53
C SER A 29 -19.04 6.52 29.18
N LYS A 30 -18.12 7.45 28.85
CA LYS A 30 -18.12 8.18 27.57
C LYS A 30 -18.14 7.20 26.38
N ALA A 31 -18.88 7.58 25.34
CA ALA A 31 -18.94 6.82 24.08
C ALA A 31 -17.58 6.86 23.36
N LEU A 32 -17.25 5.80 22.63
CA LEU A 32 -16.10 5.84 21.73
C LEU A 32 -16.39 6.80 20.56
N PRO A 33 -15.35 7.39 19.96
CA PRO A 33 -15.50 8.18 18.74
C PRO A 33 -16.07 7.34 17.59
N PRO A 34 -16.76 7.95 16.61
CA PRO A 34 -17.25 7.24 15.45
C PRO A 34 -16.08 6.66 14.64
N GLN A 35 -16.35 5.56 13.95
CA GLN A 35 -15.42 4.95 13.03
C GLN A 35 -15.16 5.86 11.82
N VAL A 36 -13.97 5.78 11.24
CA VAL A 36 -13.61 6.44 9.98
C VAL A 36 -14.24 5.69 8.81
N GLU A 37 -14.80 6.43 7.85
CA GLU A 37 -15.46 5.89 6.67
C GLU A 37 -14.69 6.26 5.38
N HIS A 38 -15.00 5.54 4.29
CA HIS A 38 -14.46 5.78 2.95
C HIS A 38 -12.93 5.89 2.88
N LEU A 39 -12.21 5.12 3.71
CA LEU A 39 -10.77 4.96 3.57
C LEU A 39 -10.45 4.40 2.19
N SER A 40 -9.50 5.03 1.50
CA SER A 40 -8.96 4.59 0.21
C SER A 40 -7.44 4.72 0.19
N ALA A 41 -6.79 3.95 -0.70
CA ALA A 41 -5.35 3.96 -0.88
C ALA A 41 -5.02 3.98 -2.38
N SER A 42 -4.01 4.75 -2.79
CA SER A 42 -3.53 4.78 -4.18
C SER A 42 -2.84 3.46 -4.56
N THR A 43 -2.87 3.13 -5.85
CA THR A 43 -2.25 1.91 -6.41
C THR A 43 -1.19 2.17 -7.49
N ASP A 44 -0.92 3.45 -7.76
CA ASP A 44 -0.10 3.96 -8.86
C ASP A 44 0.90 5.04 -8.42
N GLY A 45 1.12 5.20 -7.12
CA GLY A 45 2.06 6.18 -6.57
C GLY A 45 3.52 5.77 -6.80
N SER A 46 4.33 6.68 -7.35
CA SER A 46 5.77 6.46 -7.49
C SER A 46 6.46 6.47 -6.12
N SER A 47 6.94 5.30 -5.69
CA SER A 47 7.57 5.05 -4.38
C SER A 47 6.74 5.52 -3.17
N LYS A 48 5.42 5.58 -3.31
CA LYS A 48 4.53 6.04 -2.24
C LYS A 48 3.12 5.50 -2.38
N ILE A 49 2.40 5.49 -1.27
CA ILE A 49 0.97 5.20 -1.19
C ILE A 49 0.28 6.36 -0.48
N ILE A 50 -0.68 6.98 -1.15
CA ILE A 50 -1.50 8.06 -0.60
C ILE A 50 -2.79 7.47 -0.05
N LEU A 51 -3.06 7.74 1.21
CA LEU A 51 -4.29 7.38 1.91
C LEU A 51 -5.18 8.60 2.05
N THR A 52 -6.48 8.42 1.84
CA THR A 52 -7.50 9.43 2.09
C THR A 52 -8.72 8.79 2.74
N TRP A 53 -9.40 9.54 3.58
CA TRP A 53 -10.64 9.10 4.23
C TRP A 53 -11.54 10.29 4.56
N ASP A 54 -12.79 9.99 4.91
CA ASP A 54 -13.73 11.01 5.35
C ASP A 54 -13.42 11.45 6.78
N ALA A 55 -13.48 12.76 7.01
CA ALA A 55 -13.31 13.36 8.32
C ALA A 55 -14.68 13.55 8.99
N PRO A 56 -15.16 12.61 9.82
CA PRO A 56 -16.41 12.83 10.53
C PRO A 56 -16.26 14.04 11.47
N THR A 57 -17.24 14.95 11.43
CA THR A 57 -17.29 16.05 12.40
C THR A 57 -17.50 15.46 13.79
N TYR A 58 -16.48 15.57 14.65
CA TYR A 58 -16.52 15.09 16.02
C TYR A 58 -15.90 16.15 16.93
N GLU A 59 -16.68 16.69 17.85
CA GLU A 59 -16.31 17.86 18.68
C GLU A 59 -15.02 17.62 19.50
N ASP A 60 -14.85 16.39 19.97
CA ASP A 60 -13.69 15.98 20.76
C ASP A 60 -12.57 15.39 19.90
N PHE A 61 -12.56 15.58 18.59
CA PHE A 61 -11.49 15.08 17.73
C PHE A 61 -10.11 15.57 18.20
N SER A 62 -9.14 14.65 18.18
CA SER A 62 -7.74 14.92 18.48
C SER A 62 -6.83 14.55 17.31
N TYR A 63 -6.79 13.28 16.90
CA TYR A 63 -5.99 12.81 15.77
C TYR A 63 -6.49 11.48 15.21
N TYR A 64 -6.01 11.11 14.02
CA TYR A 64 -6.15 9.78 13.43
C TYR A 64 -4.92 8.93 13.72
N LYS A 65 -5.12 7.62 13.97
CA LYS A 65 -4.05 6.62 13.93
C LYS A 65 -4.12 5.86 12.62
N VAL A 66 -3.03 5.87 11.88
CA VAL A 66 -2.86 5.07 10.66
C VAL A 66 -2.14 3.79 11.04
N TYR A 67 -2.70 2.66 10.65
CA TYR A 67 -2.13 1.34 10.84
C TYR A 67 -1.74 0.74 9.50
N SER A 68 -0.66 -0.04 9.47
CA SER A 68 -0.27 -0.77 8.27
C SER A 68 0.23 -2.19 8.56
N THR A 69 0.19 -3.03 7.53
CA THR A 69 0.81 -4.35 7.48
C THR A 69 1.25 -4.66 6.05
N SER A 70 2.26 -5.51 5.88
CA SER A 70 2.71 -6.00 4.57
C SER A 70 1.84 -7.13 4.01
N SER A 71 0.93 -7.69 4.82
CA SER A 71 0.04 -8.79 4.43
C SER A 71 -1.29 -8.69 5.17
N SER A 72 -2.39 -8.91 4.47
CA SER A 72 -3.75 -8.91 5.03
C SER A 72 -3.98 -9.98 6.10
N PHE A 73 -3.11 -11.00 6.18
CA PHE A 73 -3.15 -12.05 7.18
C PHE A 73 -2.33 -11.75 8.44
N LEU A 74 -1.51 -10.70 8.43
CA LEU A 74 -0.67 -10.30 9.56
C LEU A 74 -1.34 -9.21 10.40
N PRO A 75 -1.02 -9.13 11.70
CA PRO A 75 -1.53 -8.05 12.55
C PRO A 75 -1.06 -6.68 12.06
N PHE A 76 -1.95 -5.71 12.18
CA PHE A 76 -1.67 -4.32 11.86
C PHE A 76 -0.86 -3.66 12.98
N SER A 77 0.14 -2.86 12.60
CA SER A 77 0.93 -2.04 13.52
C SER A 77 0.69 -0.56 13.26
N VAL A 78 0.82 0.28 14.29
CA VAL A 78 0.73 1.74 14.12
C VAL A 78 1.86 2.20 13.21
N LEU A 79 1.48 2.82 12.10
CA LEU A 79 2.40 3.44 11.16
C LEU A 79 2.63 4.91 11.51
N ALA A 80 1.54 5.65 11.77
CA ALA A 80 1.61 7.09 11.99
C ALA A 80 0.41 7.64 12.79
N LYS A 81 0.54 8.89 13.22
CA LYS A 81 -0.54 9.72 13.74
C LYS A 81 -0.62 11.01 12.92
N THR A 82 -1.82 11.47 12.60
CA THR A 82 -2.04 12.68 11.81
C THR A 82 -3.34 13.36 12.21
N ASP A 83 -3.41 14.68 12.17
CA ASP A 83 -4.63 15.46 12.34
C ASP A 83 -5.37 15.69 11.00
N LYS A 84 -4.73 15.35 9.89
CA LYS A 84 -5.29 15.44 8.53
C LYS A 84 -6.05 14.17 8.17
N ASN A 85 -7.04 14.32 7.29
CA ASN A 85 -7.80 13.21 6.72
C ASN A 85 -7.08 12.52 5.54
N SER A 86 -5.75 12.66 5.49
CA SER A 86 -4.89 12.04 4.52
C SER A 86 -3.53 11.74 5.12
N TYR A 87 -2.85 10.75 4.54
CA TYR A 87 -1.50 10.37 4.92
C TYR A 87 -0.73 9.85 3.70
N GLU A 88 0.54 10.25 3.57
CA GLU A 88 1.44 9.75 2.54
C GLU A 88 2.42 8.77 3.18
N ASP A 89 2.36 7.51 2.78
CA ASP A 89 3.29 6.46 3.19
C ASP A 89 4.37 6.31 2.10
N ILE A 90 5.62 6.61 2.44
CA ILE A 90 6.75 6.39 1.53
C ILE A 90 7.09 4.90 1.54
N VAL A 91 7.02 4.27 0.36
CA VAL A 91 7.19 2.83 0.20
C VAL A 91 8.18 2.60 -0.94
N GLU A 92 9.38 2.19 -0.58
CA GLU A 92 10.45 1.99 -1.56
C GLU A 92 10.23 0.74 -2.42
N GLY A 93 10.42 0.92 -3.72
CA GLY A 93 10.37 -0.14 -4.72
C GLY A 93 9.05 -0.23 -5.49
N ALA A 94 9.14 -0.81 -6.68
CA ALA A 94 8.03 -0.93 -7.60
C ALA A 94 7.07 -2.06 -7.23
N GLY A 95 5.77 -1.81 -7.42
CA GLY A 95 4.71 -2.81 -7.30
C GLY A 95 4.53 -3.40 -5.90
N LYS A 96 4.96 -2.69 -4.85
CA LYS A 96 4.85 -3.13 -3.46
C LYS A 96 3.44 -2.88 -2.94
N SER A 97 2.82 -3.92 -2.37
CA SER A 97 1.52 -3.81 -1.71
C SER A 97 1.67 -3.63 -0.19
N LYS A 98 0.80 -2.81 0.40
CA LYS A 98 0.59 -2.70 1.85
C LYS A 98 -0.90 -2.58 2.13
N TYR A 99 -1.31 -2.99 3.32
CA TYR A 99 -2.69 -2.90 3.76
C TYR A 99 -2.80 -1.89 4.89
N TYR A 100 -3.89 -1.11 4.89
CA TYR A 100 -4.09 0.00 5.81
C TYR A 100 -5.44 -0.04 6.51
N LYS A 101 -5.43 0.43 7.75
CA LYS A 101 -6.62 0.77 8.53
C LYS A 101 -6.40 2.10 9.20
N VAL A 102 -7.48 2.83 9.44
CA VAL A 102 -7.43 4.13 10.13
C VAL A 102 -8.51 4.16 11.20
N THR A 103 -8.15 4.69 12.36
CA THR A 103 -9.08 4.99 13.46
C THR A 103 -8.95 6.45 13.85
N MET A 104 -9.97 6.95 14.52
CA MET A 104 -10.00 8.28 15.10
C MET A 104 -9.82 8.20 16.61
N VAL A 105 -9.09 9.16 17.18
CA VAL A 105 -8.83 9.30 18.60
C VAL A 105 -9.32 10.66 19.08
N ASP A 106 -10.01 10.68 20.21
CA ASP A 106 -10.51 11.90 20.83
C ASP A 106 -9.51 12.54 21.82
N LYS A 107 -9.88 13.71 22.35
CA LYS A 107 -9.09 14.48 23.32
C LYS A 107 -8.86 13.75 24.65
N ASP A 108 -9.72 12.78 24.99
CA ASP A 108 -9.60 11.94 26.19
C ASP A 108 -8.77 10.67 25.92
N GLY A 109 -8.34 10.46 24.68
CA GLY A 109 -7.54 9.30 24.27
C GLY A 109 -8.37 8.05 23.95
N LEU A 110 -9.70 8.17 23.84
CA LEU A 110 -10.57 7.08 23.38
C LEU A 110 -10.42 6.90 21.87
N GLU A 111 -10.33 5.66 21.44
CA GLU A 111 -10.13 5.30 20.03
C GLU A 111 -11.40 4.67 19.46
N SER A 112 -11.77 5.06 18.25
CA SER A 112 -12.89 4.49 17.52
C SER A 112 -12.70 2.99 17.29
N PRO A 113 -13.78 2.20 17.14
CA PRO A 113 -13.67 0.80 16.74
C PRO A 113 -12.83 0.62 15.47
N MET A 114 -11.92 -0.35 15.49
CA MET A 114 -11.10 -0.70 14.33
C MET A 114 -11.98 -1.22 13.19
N PRO A 115 -11.82 -0.73 11.95
CA PRO A 115 -12.49 -1.29 10.78
C PRO A 115 -12.22 -2.79 10.65
N LYS A 116 -13.27 -3.55 10.30
CA LYS A 116 -13.15 -5.00 10.10
C LYS A 116 -12.21 -5.28 8.93
N ASP A 117 -12.46 -4.62 7.81
CA ASP A 117 -11.70 -4.75 6.58
C ASP A 117 -10.69 -3.60 6.47
N GLY A 118 -9.55 -3.88 5.83
CA GLY A 118 -8.56 -2.86 5.47
C GLY A 118 -8.58 -2.59 3.96
N VAL A 119 -7.88 -1.55 3.54
CA VAL A 119 -7.67 -1.25 2.11
C VAL A 119 -6.27 -1.63 1.68
N GLU A 120 -6.13 -2.12 0.45
CA GLU A 120 -4.84 -2.35 -0.18
C GLU A 120 -4.39 -1.09 -0.91
N GLY A 121 -3.17 -0.63 -0.61
CA GLY A 121 -2.45 0.33 -1.42
C GLY A 121 -1.28 -0.34 -2.13
N LYS A 122 -0.88 0.22 -3.26
CA LYS A 122 0.21 -0.32 -4.07
C LYS A 122 1.08 0.80 -4.64
N THR A 123 2.39 0.61 -4.64
CA THR A 123 3.28 1.49 -5.40
C THR A 123 3.20 1.17 -6.89
N LEU A 124 3.50 2.15 -7.72
CA LEU A 124 3.55 1.99 -9.17
C LEU A 124 4.48 0.82 -9.52
N GLY A 125 3.98 -0.11 -10.34
CA GLY A 125 4.75 -1.25 -10.83
C GLY A 125 5.78 -0.84 -11.89
N ASN A 126 6.70 -1.75 -12.22
CA ASN A 126 7.56 -1.57 -13.39
C ASN A 126 6.71 -1.34 -14.67
N PRO A 127 7.26 -0.69 -15.70
CA PRO A 127 6.60 -0.59 -17.01
C PRO A 127 6.18 -1.95 -17.52
N LEU A 128 5.04 -2.02 -18.22
CA LEU A 128 4.65 -3.26 -18.89
C LEU A 128 5.67 -3.61 -19.97
N ALA A 129 5.98 -4.90 -20.09
CA ALA A 129 6.89 -5.40 -21.11
C ALA A 129 6.38 -5.04 -22.51
N PRO A 130 7.24 -4.56 -23.43
CA PRO A 130 6.89 -4.38 -24.84
C PRO A 130 6.55 -5.69 -25.54
N SER A 131 5.88 -5.61 -26.68
CA SER A 131 5.62 -6.75 -27.55
C SER A 131 6.51 -6.71 -28.78
N ILE A 132 7.30 -7.75 -29.02
CA ILE A 132 8.06 -7.91 -30.28
C ILE A 132 7.06 -8.12 -31.42
N ILE A 133 7.03 -7.21 -32.38
CA ILE A 133 6.15 -7.25 -33.56
C ILE A 133 6.89 -7.71 -34.83
N LEU A 134 8.22 -7.64 -34.81
CA LEU A 134 9.07 -8.16 -35.89
C LEU A 134 10.31 -8.81 -35.30
N ALA A 135 10.64 -10.01 -35.80
CA ALA A 135 11.93 -10.65 -35.62
C ALA A 135 12.32 -11.32 -36.95
N GLN A 136 13.16 -10.64 -37.73
CA GLN A 136 13.49 -11.06 -39.10
C GLN A 136 14.99 -11.28 -39.26
N SER A 137 15.38 -12.49 -39.67
CA SER A 137 16.75 -12.80 -40.07
C SER A 137 17.07 -12.21 -41.45
N THR A 138 18.24 -11.59 -41.56
CA THR A 138 18.78 -11.00 -42.79
C THR A 138 20.21 -11.47 -43.02
N SER A 139 20.81 -11.12 -44.17
CA SER A 139 22.23 -11.37 -44.42
C SER A 139 23.18 -10.59 -43.51
N GLU A 140 22.68 -9.56 -42.82
CA GLU A 140 23.46 -8.65 -41.97
C GLU A 140 23.13 -8.79 -40.47
N GLY A 141 22.39 -9.83 -40.09
CA GLY A 141 21.97 -10.08 -38.70
C GLY A 141 20.45 -10.18 -38.53
N ILE A 142 19.94 -9.94 -37.33
CA ILE A 142 18.50 -10.02 -37.01
C ILE A 142 17.94 -8.61 -36.75
N ASN A 143 16.88 -8.26 -37.48
CA ASN A 143 16.11 -7.03 -37.24
C ASN A 143 14.97 -7.33 -36.25
N LEU A 144 14.90 -6.55 -35.18
CA LEU A 144 13.85 -6.58 -34.18
C LEU A 144 13.08 -5.27 -34.20
N GLU A 145 11.75 -5.34 -34.13
CA GLU A 145 10.89 -4.20 -33.84
C GLU A 145 9.87 -4.59 -32.78
N TRP A 146 9.50 -3.64 -31.92
CA TRP A 146 8.52 -3.85 -30.86
C TRP A 146 7.56 -2.67 -30.72
N SER A 147 6.44 -2.91 -30.06
CA SER A 147 5.48 -1.90 -29.64
C SER A 147 5.41 -1.81 -28.13
N ASP A 148 5.23 -0.61 -27.60
CA ASP A 148 5.01 -0.42 -26.18
C ASP A 148 3.61 -0.85 -25.76
N ASN A 149 3.54 -1.46 -24.58
CA ASN A 149 2.29 -1.68 -23.87
C ASN A 149 2.11 -0.70 -22.70
N ASP A 150 3.06 0.22 -22.51
CA ASP A 150 3.10 1.21 -21.44
C ASP A 150 3.72 2.50 -21.96
N THR A 151 3.18 3.66 -21.58
CA THR A 151 3.66 4.96 -22.03
C THR A 151 4.88 5.47 -21.25
N ARG A 152 5.30 4.76 -20.20
CA ARG A 152 6.37 5.19 -19.29
C ARG A 152 7.78 4.82 -19.76
N ALA A 153 7.91 3.96 -20.77
CA ALA A 153 9.21 3.55 -21.29
C ALA A 153 9.98 4.76 -21.86
N VAL A 154 11.19 5.00 -21.35
CA VAL A 154 12.12 6.03 -21.84
C VAL A 154 13.33 5.42 -22.56
N GLU A 155 13.65 4.17 -22.25
CA GLU A 155 14.68 3.38 -22.93
C GLU A 155 14.33 1.88 -22.87
N TYR A 156 15.09 1.09 -23.62
CA TYR A 156 14.94 -0.35 -23.68
C TYR A 156 16.27 -1.07 -23.47
N GLU A 157 16.18 -2.23 -22.82
CA GLU A 157 17.20 -3.26 -22.82
C GLU A 157 16.72 -4.45 -23.65
N VAL A 158 17.55 -4.94 -24.57
CA VAL A 158 17.28 -6.17 -25.32
C VAL A 158 18.26 -7.24 -24.85
N ARG A 159 17.75 -8.39 -24.44
CA ARG A 159 18.54 -9.57 -24.11
C ARG A 159 18.37 -10.61 -25.19
N ARG A 160 19.48 -11.12 -25.67
CA ARG A 160 19.54 -12.25 -26.60
C ARG A 160 20.06 -13.48 -25.87
N TYR A 161 19.35 -14.59 -26.05
CA TYR A 161 19.71 -15.89 -25.54
C TYR A 161 19.96 -16.86 -26.69
N GLY A 162 20.96 -17.74 -26.55
CA GLY A 162 21.35 -18.70 -27.57
C GLY A 162 22.60 -18.32 -28.36
N GLY A 163 22.96 -19.17 -29.33
CA GLY A 163 24.27 -19.16 -29.99
C GLY A 163 25.42 -19.51 -29.04
N GLU A 164 26.62 -18.99 -29.32
CA GLU A 164 27.80 -19.24 -28.48
C GLU A 164 27.73 -18.51 -27.14
N GLN A 165 27.13 -17.32 -27.12
CA GLN A 165 26.98 -16.50 -25.92
C GLN A 165 25.75 -15.60 -25.97
N ASN A 166 25.16 -15.42 -24.79
CA ASN A 166 24.12 -14.42 -24.56
C ASN A 166 24.68 -13.01 -24.79
N ALA A 167 23.81 -12.09 -25.18
CA ALA A 167 24.14 -10.68 -25.36
C ALA A 167 23.10 -9.78 -24.70
N VAL A 168 23.55 -8.61 -24.23
CA VAL A 168 22.70 -7.58 -23.65
C VAL A 168 22.99 -6.26 -24.37
N PHE A 169 21.95 -5.64 -24.90
CA PHE A 169 21.98 -4.34 -25.56
C PHE A 169 21.21 -3.36 -24.67
N LYS A 170 21.84 -2.26 -24.25
CA LYS A 170 21.26 -1.29 -23.29
C LYS A 170 21.17 0.09 -23.92
N GLY A 171 20.32 0.95 -23.34
CA GLY A 171 20.19 2.36 -23.72
C GLY A 171 19.60 2.55 -25.12
N ILE A 172 18.80 1.59 -25.59
CA ILE A 172 18.12 1.69 -26.88
C ILE A 172 16.95 2.67 -26.71
N LYS A 173 16.85 3.68 -27.58
CA LYS A 173 15.77 4.68 -27.53
C LYS A 173 14.74 4.48 -28.62
N GLU A 174 15.14 3.90 -29.75
CA GLU A 174 14.21 3.50 -30.79
C GLU A 174 13.48 2.22 -30.42
N LYS A 175 12.32 1.96 -31.02
CA LYS A 175 11.57 0.71 -30.82
C LYS A 175 12.03 -0.42 -31.75
N ARG A 176 13.33 -0.44 -32.01
CA ARG A 176 13.98 -1.38 -32.94
C ARG A 176 15.44 -1.59 -32.61
N LEU A 177 15.95 -2.77 -32.96
CA LEU A 177 17.35 -3.13 -32.84
C LEU A 177 17.75 -3.98 -34.06
N LYS A 178 18.96 -3.74 -34.57
CA LYS A 178 19.62 -4.66 -35.50
C LYS A 178 20.75 -5.39 -34.78
N ASP A 179 20.56 -6.67 -34.49
CA ASP A 179 21.61 -7.52 -33.94
C ASP A 179 22.52 -8.05 -35.06
N VAL A 180 23.59 -7.30 -35.32
CA VAL A 180 24.63 -7.67 -36.30
C VAL A 180 25.57 -8.78 -35.82
N LYS A 181 25.48 -9.18 -34.54
CA LYS A 181 26.30 -10.26 -33.96
C LYS A 181 25.58 -11.61 -34.03
N ALA A 182 24.37 -11.67 -34.57
CA ALA A 182 23.66 -12.92 -34.81
C ALA A 182 24.29 -13.66 -36.01
N LEU A 183 24.62 -14.94 -35.81
CA LEU A 183 25.23 -15.77 -36.84
C LEU A 183 24.17 -16.47 -37.70
N PRO A 184 24.40 -16.67 -39.01
CA PRO A 184 23.50 -17.42 -39.87
C PRO A 184 23.27 -18.86 -39.41
N GLY A 185 22.03 -19.34 -39.49
CA GLY A 185 21.67 -20.72 -39.14
C GLY A 185 21.64 -21.03 -37.63
N VAL A 186 21.80 -20.02 -36.78
CA VAL A 186 21.73 -20.16 -35.31
C VAL A 186 20.38 -19.65 -34.81
N GLU A 187 19.76 -20.43 -33.91
CA GLU A 187 18.52 -20.03 -33.24
C GLU A 187 18.81 -19.12 -32.05
N TYR A 188 18.01 -18.06 -31.93
CA TYR A 188 18.09 -17.08 -30.84
C TYR A 188 16.71 -16.79 -30.29
N SER A 189 16.64 -16.55 -28.99
CA SER A 189 15.46 -15.96 -28.33
C SER A 189 15.78 -14.55 -27.88
N TYR A 190 14.80 -13.65 -27.97
CA TYR A 190 14.94 -12.25 -27.58
C TYR A 190 13.91 -11.86 -26.54
N GLU A 191 14.35 -11.07 -25.57
CA GLU A 191 13.53 -10.43 -24.56
C GLU A 191 13.76 -8.92 -24.67
N VAL A 192 12.67 -8.15 -24.75
CA VAL A 192 12.72 -6.68 -24.73
C VAL A 192 12.17 -6.22 -23.38
N ILE A 193 12.95 -5.42 -22.67
CA ILE A 193 12.61 -4.88 -21.35
C ILE A 193 12.46 -3.37 -21.51
N ALA A 194 11.29 -2.84 -21.13
CA ALA A 194 11.07 -1.41 -21.02
C ALA A 194 11.62 -0.89 -19.69
N ILE A 195 12.30 0.24 -19.76
CA ILE A 195 12.87 0.96 -18.63
C ILE A 195 12.23 2.35 -18.60
N ASP A 196 11.69 2.77 -17.46
CA ASP A 196 11.14 4.11 -17.27
C ASP A 196 12.16 5.07 -16.66
N SER A 197 11.72 6.29 -16.34
CA SER A 197 12.60 7.31 -15.77
C SER A 197 13.13 6.97 -14.36
N ALA A 198 12.60 5.95 -13.69
CA ALA A 198 13.10 5.47 -12.40
C ALA A 198 14.23 4.44 -12.54
N GLY A 199 14.41 3.83 -13.71
CA GLY A 199 15.46 2.85 -14.01
C GLY A 199 15.05 1.40 -13.85
#